data_AF-A0A2X3J3N2-F1
#
_entry.id   AF-A0A2X3J3N2-F1
#
_cell.length_a   1.000
_cell.length_b   1.000
_cell.length_c   1.000
_cell.angle_alpha   90.00
_cell.angle_beta   90.00
_cell.angle_gamma   90.00
#
_symmetry.space_group_name_H-M   'P 1'
#
loop_
_entity.id
_entity.type
_entity.pdbx_description
1 polymer ?
#
loop_
_entity_poly.entity_id
_entity_poly.type
_entity_poly.pdbx_seq_one_letter_code
_entity_poly.pdbx_strand_id
1 'polypeptide(L)' 'MSSKDPLHGITLEALLTALVARYGWEEMARQVNINCFKSDPALSPA' A
#
# COMPACT_ATOMS: atom_id res chain seq x y z
N MET A 1 -21.07 -16.61 10.06
CA MET A 1 -20.94 -15.13 10.13
C MET A 1 -20.10 -14.69 8.95
N SER A 2 -20.74 -14.17 7.89
CA SER A 2 -20.00 -13.69 6.71
C SER A 2 -19.56 -12.25 7.01
N SER A 3 -18.26 -12.04 7.21
CA SER A 3 -17.70 -10.70 7.33
C SER A 3 -18.07 -9.94 6.05
N LYS A 4 -18.84 -8.87 6.18
CA LYS A 4 -19.23 -8.00 5.03
C LYS A 4 -18.10 -7.04 4.64
N ASP A 5 -16.92 -7.18 5.24
CA ASP A 5 -15.77 -6.36 4.92
C ASP A 5 -15.12 -6.90 3.65
N PRO A 6 -15.16 -6.13 2.53
CA PRO A 6 -14.56 -6.55 1.26
C PRO A 6 -13.03 -6.70 1.34
N LEU A 7 -12.40 -6.21 2.41
CA LEU A 7 -10.96 -6.33 2.64
C LEU A 7 -10.60 -7.44 3.64
N HIS A 8 -11.58 -8.20 4.12
CA HIS A 8 -11.33 -9.27 5.07
C HIS A 8 -10.38 -10.34 4.47
N GLY A 9 -9.25 -10.56 5.14
CA GLY A 9 -8.24 -11.53 4.71
C GLY A 9 -7.21 -11.00 3.71
N ILE A 10 -7.27 -9.72 3.32
CA ILE A 10 -6.23 -9.10 2.51
C ILE A 10 -5.03 -8.76 3.39
N THR A 11 -3.82 -9.11 2.94
CA THR A 11 -2.58 -8.76 3.64
C THR A 11 -2.22 -7.29 3.37
N LEU A 12 -1.48 -6.68 4.30
CA LEU A 12 -0.97 -5.33 4.13
C LEU A 12 -0.14 -5.20 2.84
N GLU A 13 0.66 -6.21 2.52
CA GLU A 13 1.46 -6.28 1.30
C GLU A 13 0.59 -6.21 0.05
N ALA A 14 -0.42 -7.08 -0.09
CA ALA A 14 -1.28 -7.10 -1.26
C ALA A 14 -2.04 -5.77 -1.46
N LEU A 15 -2.52 -5.18 -0.35
CA LEU A 15 -3.17 -3.87 -0.38
C LEU A 15 -2.18 -2.78 -0.82
N LEU A 16 -0.97 -2.77 -0.27
CA LEU A 16 0.05 -1.79 -0.58
C LEU A 16 0.51 -1.89 -2.03
N THR A 17 0.75 -3.10 -2.54
CA THR A 17 1.09 -3.34 -3.95
C THR A 17 0.01 -2.79 -4.88
N ALA A 18 -1.28 -3.02 -4.56
CA ALA A 18 -2.39 -2.50 -5.36
C ALA A 18 -2.46 -0.95 -5.33
N LEU A 19 -2.22 -0.34 -4.17
CA LEU A 19 -2.20 1.11 -4.02
C LEU A 19 -1.03 1.75 -4.78
N VAL A 20 0.17 1.18 -4.66
CA VAL A 20 1.37 1.64 -5.37
C VAL A 20 1.22 1.44 -6.88
N ALA A 21 0.65 0.32 -7.35
CA ALA A 21 0.40 0.10 -8.77
C ALA A 21 -0.59 1.12 -9.37
N ARG A 22 -1.55 1.58 -8.55
CA ARG A 22 -2.57 2.55 -8.98
C ARG A 22 -2.11 4.00 -8.93
N TYR A 23 -1.36 4.39 -7.90
CA TYR A 23 -1.02 5.79 -7.62
C TYR A 23 0.47 6.10 -7.75
N GLY A 24 1.34 5.11 -7.64
CA GLY A 24 2.79 5.29 -7.59
C GLY A 24 3.29 5.68 -6.20
N TRP A 25 4.61 5.52 -5.99
CA TRP A 25 5.26 5.82 -4.72
C TRP A 25 5.26 7.33 -4.39
N GLU A 26 5.43 8.20 -5.38
CA GLU A 26 5.46 9.65 -5.16
C GLU A 26 4.13 10.19 -4.65
N GLU A 27 3.01 9.76 -5.23
CA GLU A 27 1.68 10.17 -4.78
C GLU A 27 1.36 9.58 -3.40
N MET A 28 1.76 8.34 -3.13
CA MET A 28 1.65 7.75 -1.79
C MET A 28 2.43 8.54 -0.74
N ALA A 29 3.64 9.02 -1.05
CA ALA A 29 4.44 9.86 -0.17
C ALA A 29 3.81 11.24 0.10
N ARG A 30 3.02 11.74 -0.86
CA ARG A 30 2.29 13.00 -0.77
C ARG A 30 1.03 12.87 0.10
N GLN A 31 0.28 11.78 -0.09
CA GLN A 31 -0.96 11.49 0.64
C GLN A 31 -0.68 10.99 2.07
N VAL A 32 0.36 10.17 2.22
CA VAL A 32 0.74 9.54 3.47
C VAL A 32 2.18 9.94 3.79
N ASN A 33 2.33 10.89 4.71
CA ASN A 33 3.62 11.44 5.11
C ASN A 33 4.43 10.45 5.99
N ILE A 34 4.84 9.33 5.41
CA ILE A 34 5.68 8.31 6.03
C ILE A 34 6.96 8.17 5.22
N ASN A 35 8.11 8.10 5.90
CA ASN A 35 9.42 8.08 5.25
C ASN A 35 9.66 6.85 4.35
N CYS A 36 8.99 5.73 4.59
CA CYS A 36 9.04 4.54 3.72
C CYS A 36 8.63 4.86 2.29
N PHE A 37 7.65 5.74 2.09
CA PHE A 37 7.24 6.18 0.74
C PHE A 37 8.22 7.19 0.12
N LYS A 38 9.10 7.81 0.91
CA LYS A 38 9.95 8.94 0.50
C LYS A 38 11.41 8.57 0.25
N SER A 39 11.95 7.63 1.00
CA SER A 39 13.41 7.48 1.10
C SER A 39 13.88 6.03 1.15
N ASP A 40 13.02 5.08 1.48
CA ASP A 40 13.39 3.67 1.56
C ASP A 40 12.18 2.77 1.27
N PRO A 41 11.86 2.54 -0.02
CA PRO A 41 10.82 1.60 -0.39
C PRO A 41 11.35 0.18 -0.19
N ALA A 42 11.49 -0.24 1.07
CA ALA A 42 11.82 -1.63 1.44
C ALA A 42 10.78 -2.65 0.93
N LEU A 43 9.65 -2.15 0.43
CA LEU A 43 8.55 -2.89 -0.20
C LEU A 43 8.47 -2.69 -1.71
N SER A 44 9.49 -2.11 -2.36
CA SER A 44 9.57 -2.14 -3.83
C SER A 44 9.68 -3.60 -4.26
N PRO A 45 8.69 -4.16 -4.98
CA PRO A 45 8.88 -5.45 -5.61
C PRO A 45 10.03 -5.27 -6.62
N ALA A 46 10.99 -6.19 -6.61
CA ALA A 46 12.02 -6.27 -7.65
C ALA A 46 11.41 -6.59 -9.02
#